data_AF-A0A3L7VSP0-F1
#
_entry.id   AF-A0A3L7VSP0-F1
#
_cell.length_a   1.000
_cell.length_b   1.000
_cell.length_c   1.000
_cell.angle_alpha   90.00
_cell.angle_beta   90.00
_cell.angle_gamma   90.00
#
_symmetry.space_group_name_H-M   'P 1'
#
loop_
_entity.id
_entity.type
_entity.pdbx_description
1 polymer ?
#
loop_
_entity_poly.entity_id
_entity_poly.type
_entity_poly.pdbx_seq_one_letter_code
_entity_poly.pdbx_strand_id
1 'polypeptide(L)'
;MTSRFSKPDTAWFTHDRFGMFIHWGLYALPARHEWIRNREEISIADYQKYFAHFDPDLFNPKEWARMAKLAGMKYFVITTKHHDGFCLWPTKHTDYCISNTPYQQDLIGQTVEAFRAEGIKVGFYYSLIDWHHPEFTIDKIHPMRNNAAERAKNPLRDMRKYAKYMRDQVLELCTQYGKIDLFWFDFSYPGEDGKGHTDWESEELYAIVHELQPHALVDNRLDLPDVGDFVTPEQFQPAGGLKDANGKPVVWEACQTFSGSWGYYRDEHTWKSVDLLIRMLSDGVSKGGNLLLNVGPTARGLFDARAIERLEGMGAWMQLHSRSIYGCVAAPEHFVTPTDCRYTYNPTTNRLYLHIFAWPFRDIYCPGLAEHVDYAQFLHDGSEVHFGEVSEASWSGMAGNASQTPIAIQVPIIRPDVAVPVIEIFLK
;
A
#
# COMPACT_ATOMS: atom_id res chain seq x y z
N MET A 1 24.22 13.36 9.15
CA MET A 1 23.53 14.64 9.43
C MET A 1 22.23 14.29 10.12
N THR A 2 21.93 14.87 11.28
CA THR A 2 20.62 14.69 11.93
C THR A 2 19.56 15.36 11.08
N SER A 3 18.50 14.62 10.70
CA SER A 3 17.32 15.15 10.00
C SER A 3 16.88 16.46 10.66
N ARG A 4 16.68 17.50 9.86
CA ARG A 4 16.21 18.82 10.31
C ARG A 4 14.75 18.78 10.79
N PHE A 5 14.06 17.69 10.53
CA PHE A 5 12.66 17.46 10.88
C PHE A 5 12.53 16.35 11.93
N SER A 6 11.65 16.57 12.92
CA SER A 6 11.24 15.54 13.87
C SER A 6 10.41 14.49 13.17
N LYS A 7 10.73 13.21 13.36
CA LYS A 7 9.95 12.10 12.81
C LYS A 7 8.64 11.91 13.60
N PRO A 8 7.50 11.73 12.92
CA PRO A 8 6.24 11.39 13.57
C PRO A 8 6.28 9.96 14.16
N ASP A 9 5.31 9.68 15.04
CA ASP A 9 5.13 8.35 15.60
C ASP A 9 4.52 7.38 14.57
N THR A 10 5.25 6.30 14.28
CA THR A 10 4.85 5.25 13.33
C THR A 10 4.17 4.04 14.00
N ALA A 11 3.92 4.10 15.31
CA ALA A 11 3.36 2.97 16.06
C ALA A 11 1.99 2.51 15.54
N TRP A 12 1.09 3.44 15.22
CA TRP A 12 -0.22 3.07 14.66
C TRP A 12 -0.08 2.35 13.31
N PHE A 13 0.83 2.83 12.46
CA PHE A 13 1.03 2.32 11.11
C PHE A 13 1.63 0.92 11.13
N THR A 14 2.66 0.71 11.96
CA THR A 14 3.29 -0.60 12.16
C THR A 14 2.41 -1.58 12.94
N HIS A 15 1.45 -1.10 13.73
CA HIS A 15 0.41 -1.95 14.33
C HIS A 15 -0.62 -2.40 13.29
N ASP A 16 -1.08 -1.48 12.45
CA ASP A 16 -2.26 -1.67 11.60
C ASP A 16 -2.01 -2.52 10.35
N ARG A 17 -0.79 -2.52 9.82
CA ARG A 17 -0.25 -3.40 8.74
C ARG A 17 -0.92 -3.37 7.37
N PHE A 18 -2.24 -3.21 7.27
CA PHE A 18 -2.99 -3.45 6.05
C PHE A 18 -3.89 -2.27 5.69
N GLY A 19 -3.69 -1.72 4.49
CA GLY A 19 -4.42 -0.56 3.99
C GLY A 19 -5.00 -0.74 2.60
N MET A 20 -5.93 0.14 2.24
CA MET A 20 -6.54 0.25 0.91
C MET A 20 -5.91 1.39 0.11
N PHE A 21 -5.39 1.12 -1.08
CA PHE A 21 -5.11 2.19 -2.06
C PHE A 21 -6.33 2.38 -2.96
N ILE A 22 -6.64 3.60 -3.34
CA ILE A 22 -7.69 3.93 -4.30
C ILE A 22 -7.12 4.84 -5.39
N HIS A 23 -6.97 4.29 -6.60
CA HIS A 23 -6.61 5.06 -7.79
C HIS A 23 -7.85 5.34 -8.63
N TRP A 24 -8.35 6.57 -8.53
CA TRP A 24 -9.51 7.01 -9.29
C TRP A 24 -9.34 8.41 -9.88
N GLY A 25 -9.98 8.63 -11.03
CA GLY A 25 -9.85 9.87 -11.80
C GLY A 25 -10.34 9.67 -13.22
N LEU A 26 -10.05 10.64 -14.09
CA LEU A 26 -10.53 10.64 -15.48
C LEU A 26 -10.10 9.40 -16.26
N TYR A 27 -8.94 8.82 -15.92
CA TYR A 27 -8.41 7.61 -16.52
C TYR A 27 -9.31 6.37 -16.33
N ALA A 28 -10.29 6.41 -15.44
CA ALA A 28 -11.29 5.35 -15.31
C ALA A 28 -12.26 5.29 -16.51
N LEU A 29 -12.47 6.39 -17.24
CA LEU A 29 -13.32 6.43 -18.44
C LEU A 29 -12.72 5.69 -19.65
N PRO A 30 -11.46 5.94 -20.04
CA PRO A 30 -10.82 5.11 -21.06
C PRO A 30 -10.59 3.67 -20.60
N ALA A 31 -10.54 3.45 -19.27
CA ALA A 31 -10.53 2.14 -18.62
C ALA A 31 -9.38 1.22 -19.06
N ARG A 32 -8.18 1.78 -19.22
CA ARG A 32 -6.99 1.05 -19.68
C ARG A 32 -5.67 1.64 -19.17
N HIS A 33 -5.62 1.89 -17.84
CA HIS A 33 -4.46 2.39 -17.08
C HIS A 33 -4.41 3.92 -16.88
N GLU A 34 -3.91 4.36 -15.73
CA GLU A 34 -3.81 5.77 -15.31
C GLU A 34 -2.74 6.56 -16.08
N TRP A 35 -1.68 5.88 -16.50
CA TRP A 35 -0.66 6.39 -17.43
C TRP A 35 -1.10 6.52 -18.90
N ILE A 36 -2.39 6.36 -19.22
CA ILE A 36 -2.86 6.37 -20.63
C ILE A 36 -2.40 7.59 -21.42
N ARG A 37 -2.38 8.80 -20.83
CA ARG A 37 -1.90 10.00 -21.52
C ARG A 37 -0.44 9.86 -21.94
N ASN A 38 0.40 9.28 -21.10
CA ASN A 38 1.80 9.01 -21.42
C ASN A 38 1.93 7.91 -22.48
N ARG A 39 1.24 6.78 -22.29
CA ARG A 39 1.37 5.57 -23.12
C ARG A 39 0.86 5.77 -24.55
N GLU A 40 -0.22 6.53 -24.70
CA GLU A 40 -0.85 6.84 -25.98
C GLU A 40 -0.52 8.26 -26.48
N GLU A 41 0.37 8.98 -25.78
CA GLU A 41 0.80 10.35 -26.11
C GLU A 41 -0.38 11.33 -26.33
N ILE A 42 -1.41 11.21 -25.48
CA ILE A 42 -2.66 11.95 -25.62
C ILE A 42 -2.49 13.41 -25.19
N SER A 43 -2.88 14.32 -26.08
CA SER A 43 -2.90 15.77 -25.82
C SER A 43 -3.94 16.14 -24.75
N ILE A 44 -3.79 17.31 -24.13
CA ILE A 44 -4.81 17.82 -23.18
C ILE A 44 -6.17 17.93 -23.88
N ALA A 45 -6.19 18.45 -25.12
CA ALA A 45 -7.42 18.62 -25.90
C ALA A 45 -8.15 17.29 -26.16
N ASP A 46 -7.41 16.23 -26.51
CA ASP A 46 -8.00 14.91 -26.78
C ASP A 46 -8.45 14.20 -25.50
N TYR A 47 -7.81 14.49 -24.36
CA TYR A 47 -8.17 13.95 -23.06
C TYR A 47 -9.37 14.67 -22.44
N GLN A 48 -9.65 15.92 -22.85
CA GLN A 48 -10.74 16.76 -22.34
C GLN A 48 -12.13 16.11 -22.45
N LYS A 49 -12.33 15.21 -23.42
CA LYS A 49 -13.56 14.43 -23.53
C LYS A 49 -13.88 13.64 -22.26
N TYR A 50 -12.88 13.12 -21.55
CA TYR A 50 -13.11 12.37 -20.31
C TYR A 50 -13.53 13.30 -19.17
N PHE A 51 -12.95 14.50 -19.10
CA PHE A 51 -13.37 15.54 -18.15
C PHE A 51 -14.83 15.94 -18.37
N ALA A 52 -15.23 16.16 -19.62
CA ALA A 52 -16.60 16.53 -19.99
C ALA A 52 -17.66 15.44 -19.71
N HIS A 53 -17.23 14.20 -19.50
CA HIS A 53 -18.10 13.04 -19.27
C HIS A 53 -17.89 12.39 -17.89
N PHE A 54 -17.13 13.00 -16.99
CA PHE A 54 -16.91 12.47 -15.64
C PHE A 54 -18.16 12.67 -14.77
N ASP A 55 -19.00 11.64 -14.72
CA ASP A 55 -20.26 11.61 -13.98
C ASP A 55 -20.44 10.24 -13.27
N PRO A 56 -19.82 10.04 -12.09
CA PRO A 56 -19.85 8.79 -11.38
C PRO A 56 -21.14 8.61 -10.58
N ASP A 57 -22.23 8.37 -11.29
CA ASP A 57 -23.60 8.28 -10.75
C ASP A 57 -23.85 7.15 -9.74
N LEU A 58 -22.95 6.16 -9.64
CA LEU A 58 -22.99 5.06 -8.67
C LEU A 58 -21.94 5.21 -7.56
N PHE A 59 -21.26 6.35 -7.47
CA PHE A 59 -20.30 6.61 -6.39
C PHE A 59 -20.99 6.57 -5.02
N ASN A 60 -20.52 5.65 -4.18
CA ASN A 60 -20.97 5.50 -2.82
C ASN A 60 -19.79 5.19 -1.90
N PRO A 61 -19.14 6.20 -1.31
CA PRO A 61 -17.95 6.00 -0.49
C PRO A 61 -18.24 5.27 0.82
N LYS A 62 -19.50 5.26 1.30
CA LYS A 62 -19.89 4.45 2.48
C LYS A 62 -19.76 2.96 2.17
N GLU A 63 -20.11 2.55 0.96
CA GLU A 63 -19.96 1.16 0.53
C GLU A 63 -18.47 0.80 0.36
N TRP A 64 -17.66 1.72 -0.16
CA TRP A 64 -16.20 1.53 -0.22
C TRP A 64 -15.59 1.35 1.16
N ALA A 65 -15.94 2.22 2.12
CA ALA A 65 -15.47 2.16 3.50
C ALA A 65 -15.91 0.85 4.19
N ARG A 66 -17.17 0.43 3.98
CA ARG A 66 -17.70 -0.84 4.50
C ARG A 66 -16.91 -2.03 3.97
N MET A 67 -16.63 -2.08 2.67
CA MET A 67 -15.84 -3.14 2.05
C MET A 67 -14.40 -3.15 2.58
N ALA A 68 -13.76 -1.99 2.72
CA ALA A 68 -12.42 -1.88 3.29
C ALA A 68 -12.36 -2.42 4.73
N LYS A 69 -13.33 -2.03 5.57
CA LYS A 69 -13.43 -2.51 6.96
C LYS A 69 -13.60 -4.02 7.03
N LEU A 70 -14.52 -4.58 6.22
CA LEU A 70 -14.77 -6.02 6.19
C LEU A 70 -13.57 -6.80 5.66
N ALA A 71 -12.80 -6.24 4.73
CA ALA A 71 -11.55 -6.82 4.26
C ALA A 71 -10.44 -6.80 5.32
N GLY A 72 -10.62 -6.09 6.44
CA GLY A 72 -9.62 -5.94 7.49
C GLY A 72 -8.61 -4.82 7.24
N MET A 73 -8.92 -3.85 6.38
CA MET A 73 -8.05 -2.70 6.18
C MET A 73 -8.25 -1.66 7.31
N LYS A 74 -7.18 -1.00 7.72
CA LYS A 74 -7.15 -0.09 8.88
C LYS A 74 -6.88 1.37 8.51
N TYR A 75 -6.38 1.60 7.31
CA TYR A 75 -6.19 2.92 6.72
C TYR A 75 -6.48 2.85 5.22
N PHE A 76 -6.70 4.00 4.60
CA PHE A 76 -6.78 4.10 3.14
C PHE A 76 -5.93 5.25 2.62
N VAL A 77 -5.53 5.16 1.36
CA VAL A 77 -4.86 6.23 0.60
C VAL A 77 -5.63 6.42 -0.69
N ILE A 78 -6.10 7.63 -0.98
CA ILE A 78 -6.83 7.95 -2.21
C ILE A 78 -6.07 8.98 -3.05
N THR A 79 -6.07 8.80 -4.38
CA THR A 79 -5.53 9.78 -5.32
C THR A 79 -6.33 11.08 -5.28
N THR A 80 -5.86 12.09 -4.56
CA THR A 80 -6.46 13.43 -4.59
C THR A 80 -6.25 14.07 -5.96
N LYS A 81 -5.03 13.92 -6.50
CA LYS A 81 -4.60 14.28 -7.85
C LYS A 81 -3.60 13.24 -8.34
N HIS A 82 -3.77 12.74 -9.57
CA HIS A 82 -2.79 11.86 -10.24
C HIS A 82 -1.98 12.66 -11.29
N HIS A 83 -1.07 11.99 -12.01
CA HIS A 83 -0.21 12.62 -13.02
C HIS A 83 -0.97 13.37 -14.13
N ASP A 84 -2.23 12.99 -14.42
CA ASP A 84 -3.02 13.70 -15.43
C ASP A 84 -3.46 15.12 -14.99
N GLY A 85 -3.24 15.47 -13.72
CA GLY A 85 -3.47 16.80 -13.13
C GLY A 85 -4.89 17.03 -12.63
N PHE A 86 -5.82 16.07 -12.83
CA PHE A 86 -7.21 16.23 -12.42
C PHE A 86 -7.37 16.12 -10.91
N CYS A 87 -7.97 17.15 -10.30
CA CYS A 87 -8.19 17.22 -8.85
C CYS A 87 -9.59 16.69 -8.49
N LEU A 88 -9.66 15.66 -7.64
CA LEU A 88 -10.92 15.07 -7.18
C LEU A 88 -11.68 15.91 -6.13
N TRP A 89 -11.15 17.08 -5.78
CA TRP A 89 -11.74 17.99 -4.80
C TRP A 89 -11.89 19.39 -5.39
N PRO A 90 -12.78 20.25 -4.84
CA PRO A 90 -13.08 21.57 -5.38
C PRO A 90 -11.98 22.60 -5.02
N THR A 91 -10.75 22.36 -5.48
CA THR A 91 -9.61 23.29 -5.29
C THR A 91 -9.87 24.65 -5.93
N LYS A 92 -9.39 25.73 -5.30
CA LYS A 92 -9.43 27.08 -5.90
C LYS A 92 -8.26 27.39 -6.83
N HIS A 93 -7.31 26.45 -6.97
CA HIS A 93 -6.04 26.70 -7.67
C HIS A 93 -6.07 26.31 -9.16
N THR A 94 -7.08 25.57 -9.61
CA THR A 94 -7.26 25.20 -11.02
C THR A 94 -8.73 24.94 -11.34
N ASP A 95 -9.14 25.24 -12.57
CA ASP A 95 -10.43 24.84 -13.11
C ASP A 95 -10.47 23.36 -13.52
N TYR A 96 -9.32 22.68 -13.58
CA TYR A 96 -9.21 21.25 -13.90
C TYR A 96 -9.46 20.37 -12.67
N CYS A 97 -10.63 20.57 -12.06
CA CYS A 97 -11.04 19.91 -10.83
C CYS A 97 -12.50 19.45 -10.89
N ILE A 98 -12.92 18.68 -9.89
CA ILE A 98 -14.23 18.03 -9.85
C ILE A 98 -15.40 19.01 -10.02
N SER A 99 -15.28 20.25 -9.53
CA SER A 99 -16.30 21.31 -9.61
C SER A 99 -16.76 21.65 -11.02
N ASN A 100 -15.90 21.40 -12.02
CA ASN A 100 -16.15 21.77 -13.41
C ASN A 100 -16.47 20.54 -14.29
N THR A 101 -16.78 19.40 -13.68
CA THR A 101 -17.29 18.19 -14.35
C THR A 101 -18.81 18.12 -14.25
N PRO A 102 -19.50 17.17 -14.92
CA PRO A 102 -20.92 16.93 -14.64
C PRO A 102 -21.23 16.58 -13.16
N TYR A 103 -20.31 15.93 -12.45
CA TYR A 103 -20.53 15.50 -11.06
C TYR A 103 -20.52 16.63 -10.02
N GLN A 104 -19.57 17.56 -10.15
CA GLN A 104 -19.40 18.81 -9.36
C GLN A 104 -19.19 18.69 -7.85
N GLN A 105 -19.45 17.53 -7.23
CA GLN A 105 -19.42 17.37 -5.78
C GLN A 105 -18.04 16.97 -5.28
N ASP A 106 -17.68 17.43 -4.07
CA ASP A 106 -16.41 17.08 -3.42
C ASP A 106 -16.36 15.58 -3.10
N LEU A 107 -15.59 14.85 -3.89
CA LEU A 107 -15.42 13.40 -3.80
C LEU A 107 -14.46 13.03 -2.66
N ILE A 108 -13.41 13.82 -2.46
CA ILE A 108 -12.44 13.62 -1.38
C ILE A 108 -13.13 13.81 -0.03
N GLY A 109 -13.90 14.88 0.14
CA GLY A 109 -14.67 15.13 1.36
C GLY A 109 -15.60 13.98 1.71
N GLN A 110 -16.43 13.55 0.75
CA GLN A 110 -17.36 12.42 0.95
C GLN A 110 -16.64 11.11 1.28
N THR A 111 -15.48 10.86 0.68
CA THR A 111 -14.68 9.65 0.95
C THR A 111 -14.06 9.69 2.34
N VAL A 112 -13.47 10.82 2.73
CA VAL A 112 -12.89 11.02 4.07
C VAL A 112 -13.93 10.82 5.16
N GLU A 113 -15.12 11.41 5.01
CA GLU A 113 -16.21 11.24 5.97
C GLU A 113 -16.64 9.78 6.12
N ALA A 114 -16.81 9.07 5.01
CA ALA A 114 -17.24 7.67 5.01
C ALA A 114 -16.22 6.74 5.68
N PHE A 115 -14.94 6.86 5.33
CA PHE A 115 -13.89 6.02 5.90
C PHE A 115 -13.62 6.34 7.37
N ARG A 116 -13.65 7.62 7.76
CA ARG A 116 -13.51 8.03 9.15
C ARG A 116 -14.66 7.52 10.02
N ALA A 117 -15.88 7.50 9.50
CA ALA A 117 -17.05 6.93 10.20
C ALA A 117 -16.89 5.43 10.49
N GLU A 118 -16.10 4.71 9.69
CA GLU A 118 -15.76 3.30 9.90
C GLU A 118 -14.51 3.08 10.78
N GLY A 119 -13.90 4.15 11.29
CA GLY A 119 -12.68 4.11 12.11
C GLY A 119 -11.40 3.82 11.31
N ILE A 120 -11.44 4.05 10.00
CA ILE A 120 -10.30 3.86 9.09
C ILE A 120 -9.52 5.18 8.99
N LYS A 121 -8.18 5.10 9.14
CA LYS A 121 -7.29 6.26 9.07
C LYS A 121 -7.22 6.81 7.64
N VAL A 122 -7.03 8.12 7.53
CA VAL A 122 -7.16 8.86 6.27
C VAL A 122 -5.78 9.14 5.69
N GLY A 123 -5.57 8.74 4.44
CA GLY A 123 -4.36 9.03 3.68
C GLY A 123 -4.66 9.67 2.34
N PHE A 124 -3.82 10.60 1.93
CA PHE A 124 -3.89 11.26 0.63
C PHE A 124 -2.69 10.92 -0.22
N TYR A 125 -2.95 10.37 -1.39
CA TYR A 125 -1.98 10.38 -2.47
C TYR A 125 -2.06 11.73 -3.19
N TYR A 126 -0.89 12.30 -3.50
CA TYR A 126 -0.79 13.50 -4.31
C TYR A 126 0.38 13.37 -5.28
N SER A 127 0.09 13.51 -6.58
CA SER A 127 1.16 13.45 -7.57
C SER A 127 1.98 14.75 -7.64
N LEU A 128 3.31 14.60 -7.49
CA LEU A 128 4.30 15.64 -7.79
C LEU A 128 4.34 15.97 -9.29
N ILE A 129 3.94 15.02 -10.13
CA ILE A 129 3.86 15.16 -11.58
C ILE A 129 2.50 15.77 -11.95
N ASP A 130 2.50 16.68 -12.93
CA ASP A 130 1.26 17.26 -13.46
C ASP A 130 1.38 17.50 -14.97
N TRP A 131 0.77 16.61 -15.74
CA TRP A 131 0.74 16.67 -17.20
C TRP A 131 -0.30 17.65 -17.76
N HIS A 132 -0.98 18.41 -16.90
CA HIS A 132 -1.95 19.43 -17.29
C HIS A 132 -1.42 20.85 -17.05
N HIS A 133 -0.71 21.08 -15.94
CA HIS A 133 -0.28 22.41 -15.54
C HIS A 133 0.68 23.05 -16.57
N PRO A 134 0.42 24.30 -17.05
CA PRO A 134 1.16 24.89 -18.16
C PRO A 134 2.64 25.18 -17.84
N GLU A 135 2.95 25.43 -16.57
CA GLU A 135 4.32 25.69 -16.09
C GLU A 135 5.13 24.41 -15.84
N PHE A 136 4.51 23.22 -15.90
CA PHE A 136 5.23 21.96 -15.74
C PHE A 136 6.10 21.69 -16.98
N THR A 137 7.41 21.59 -16.81
CA THR A 137 8.34 21.38 -17.94
C THR A 137 8.21 19.97 -18.53
N ILE A 138 8.26 19.88 -19.86
CA ILE A 138 8.17 18.60 -20.57
C ILE A 138 9.49 17.85 -20.44
N ASP A 139 9.39 16.71 -19.76
CA ASP A 139 10.47 15.76 -19.51
C ASP A 139 10.27 14.43 -20.24
N LYS A 140 11.11 13.45 -19.96
CA LYS A 140 11.11 12.13 -20.59
C LYS A 140 9.86 11.28 -20.31
N ILE A 141 9.05 11.61 -19.30
CA ILE A 141 7.82 10.86 -18.96
C ILE A 141 6.55 11.66 -19.25
N HIS A 142 6.65 12.89 -19.71
CA HIS A 142 5.50 13.68 -20.11
C HIS A 142 4.80 13.10 -21.36
N PRO A 143 3.47 13.18 -21.51
CA PRO A 143 2.74 12.77 -22.72
C PRO A 143 3.29 13.38 -24.02
N MET A 144 3.72 14.64 -23.96
CA MET A 144 4.27 15.40 -25.09
C MET A 144 5.81 15.27 -25.24
N ARG A 145 6.46 14.30 -24.59
CA ARG A 145 7.94 14.10 -24.61
C ARG A 145 8.53 14.02 -26.02
N ASN A 146 7.79 13.49 -26.99
CA ASN A 146 8.25 13.31 -28.37
C ASN A 146 7.83 14.47 -29.31
N ASN A 147 7.10 15.46 -28.80
CA ASN A 147 6.70 16.63 -29.57
C ASN A 147 7.77 17.73 -29.46
N ALA A 148 8.60 17.85 -30.49
CA ALA A 148 9.70 18.82 -30.53
C ALA A 148 9.25 20.28 -30.33
N ALA A 149 8.09 20.66 -30.87
CA ALA A 149 7.56 22.02 -30.73
C ALA A 149 7.13 22.30 -29.29
N GLU A 150 6.52 21.33 -28.61
CA GLU A 150 6.15 21.45 -27.19
C GLU A 150 7.39 21.46 -26.27
N ARG A 151 8.41 20.65 -26.58
CA ARG A 151 9.69 20.69 -25.83
C ARG A 151 10.42 22.02 -25.98
N ALA A 152 10.42 22.60 -27.18
CA ALA A 152 11.03 23.90 -27.44
C ALA A 152 10.43 25.04 -26.60
N LYS A 153 9.25 24.85 -26.01
CA LYS A 153 8.61 25.80 -25.09
C LYS A 153 9.09 25.68 -23.64
N ASN A 154 9.89 24.67 -23.27
CA ASN A 154 10.40 24.53 -21.90
C ASN A 154 11.07 25.78 -21.33
N PRO A 155 11.88 26.56 -22.08
CA PRO A 155 12.44 27.81 -21.57
C PRO A 155 11.41 28.89 -21.23
N LEU A 156 10.16 28.74 -21.66
CA LEU A 156 9.04 29.64 -21.36
C LEU A 156 8.25 29.22 -20.11
N ARG A 157 8.56 28.05 -19.54
CA ARG A 157 7.89 27.48 -18.36
C ARG A 157 8.75 27.70 -17.11
N ASP A 158 8.09 27.89 -15.97
CA ASP A 158 8.74 28.09 -14.68
C ASP A 158 8.29 27.06 -13.65
N MET A 159 9.15 26.06 -13.42
CA MET A 159 8.89 25.01 -12.43
C MET A 159 8.64 25.55 -11.02
N ARG A 160 9.16 26.73 -10.64
CA ARG A 160 8.90 27.30 -9.31
C ARG A 160 7.45 27.75 -9.16
N LYS A 161 6.82 28.23 -10.22
CA LYS A 161 5.38 28.54 -10.19
C LYS A 161 4.55 27.27 -10.02
N TYR A 162 4.94 26.18 -10.69
CA TYR A 162 4.31 24.88 -10.50
C TYR A 162 4.52 24.35 -9.07
N ALA A 163 5.74 24.42 -8.54
CA ALA A 163 6.04 24.01 -7.18
C ALA A 163 5.20 24.79 -6.15
N LYS A 164 5.03 26.11 -6.36
CA LYS A 164 4.14 26.93 -5.54
C LYS A 164 2.68 26.47 -5.64
N TYR A 165 2.16 26.23 -6.85
CA TYR A 165 0.81 25.69 -7.07
C TYR A 165 0.62 24.38 -6.30
N MET A 166 1.60 23.47 -6.35
CA MET A 166 1.58 22.22 -5.62
C MET A 166 1.54 22.42 -4.10
N ARG A 167 2.38 23.30 -3.56
CA ARG A 167 2.35 23.63 -2.12
C ARG A 167 1.04 24.24 -1.68
N ASP A 168 0.46 25.13 -2.49
CA ASP A 168 -0.83 25.73 -2.20
C ASP A 168 -1.94 24.66 -2.15
N GLN A 169 -1.93 23.68 -3.07
CA GLN A 169 -2.87 22.55 -3.05
C GLN A 169 -2.68 21.63 -1.84
N VAL A 170 -1.44 21.29 -1.48
CA VAL A 170 -1.18 20.47 -0.29
C VAL A 170 -1.59 21.20 0.99
N LEU A 171 -1.42 22.52 1.05
CA LEU A 171 -1.94 23.34 2.14
C LEU A 171 -3.48 23.25 2.23
N GLU A 172 -4.20 23.30 1.10
CA GLU A 172 -5.66 23.08 1.09
C GLU A 172 -6.03 21.71 1.65
N LEU A 173 -5.37 20.65 1.19
CA LEU A 173 -5.61 19.28 1.65
C LEU A 173 -5.33 19.11 3.15
N CYS A 174 -4.28 19.75 3.67
CA CYS A 174 -3.94 19.74 5.09
C CYS A 174 -4.93 20.50 5.98
N THR A 175 -5.75 21.41 5.42
CA THR A 175 -6.58 22.32 6.21
C THR A 175 -8.08 22.09 6.07
N GLN A 176 -8.55 21.48 4.97
CA GLN A 176 -9.98 21.38 4.67
C GLN A 176 -10.62 20.05 5.08
N TYR A 177 -9.84 18.98 5.25
CA TYR A 177 -10.36 17.62 5.44
C TYR A 177 -10.20 17.05 6.86
N GLY A 178 -9.85 17.90 7.83
CA GLY A 178 -9.63 17.53 9.22
C GLY A 178 -8.28 16.82 9.42
N LYS A 179 -8.25 15.80 10.28
CA LYS A 179 -7.05 15.02 10.56
C LYS A 179 -6.70 14.13 9.36
N ILE A 180 -5.46 14.25 8.87
CA ILE A 180 -4.89 13.41 7.81
C ILE A 180 -3.72 12.62 8.41
N ASP A 181 -3.78 11.30 8.36
CA ASP A 181 -2.81 10.42 9.01
C ASP A 181 -1.60 10.11 8.12
N LEU A 182 -1.71 10.27 6.80
CA LEU A 182 -0.69 9.89 5.83
C LEU A 182 -0.73 10.74 4.54
N PHE A 183 0.41 11.21 4.07
CA PHE A 183 0.62 11.75 2.73
C PHE A 183 1.54 10.83 1.92
N TRP A 184 1.12 10.51 0.71
CA TRP A 184 1.81 9.62 -0.21
C TRP A 184 2.11 10.39 -1.51
N PHE A 185 3.32 10.91 -1.64
CA PHE A 185 3.73 11.73 -2.79
C PHE A 185 4.24 10.88 -3.94
N ASP A 186 4.03 11.30 -5.18
CA ASP A 186 4.41 10.46 -6.32
C ASP A 186 4.72 11.25 -7.61
N PHE A 187 5.92 11.17 -8.17
CA PHE A 187 7.18 10.73 -7.57
C PHE A 187 8.32 11.51 -8.18
N SER A 188 9.47 11.50 -7.51
CA SER A 188 10.73 12.00 -8.06
C SER A 188 11.43 10.97 -8.95
N TYR A 189 12.06 11.46 -10.01
CA TYR A 189 12.82 10.68 -10.99
C TYR A 189 14.05 11.49 -11.43
N PRO A 190 14.98 11.80 -10.50
CA PRO A 190 16.12 12.67 -10.77
C PRO A 190 17.06 12.08 -11.82
N GLY A 191 17.89 12.94 -12.42
CA GLY A 191 18.84 12.59 -13.48
C GLY A 191 18.58 13.35 -14.77
N GLU A 192 19.17 12.87 -15.88
CA GLU A 192 18.97 13.49 -17.18
C GLU A 192 17.48 13.51 -17.55
N ASP A 193 17.01 14.70 -17.92
CA ASP A 193 15.62 14.96 -18.29
C ASP A 193 14.61 14.45 -17.24
N GLY A 194 14.99 14.59 -15.97
CA GLY A 194 14.24 14.17 -14.79
C GLY A 194 13.87 15.34 -13.88
N LYS A 195 13.22 15.02 -12.76
CA LYS A 195 12.87 15.98 -11.72
C LYS A 195 13.08 15.40 -10.33
N GLY A 196 13.55 16.22 -9.40
CA GLY A 196 13.85 15.82 -8.02
C GLY A 196 13.52 16.91 -7.01
N HIS A 197 14.05 16.79 -5.80
CA HIS A 197 13.66 17.64 -4.66
C HIS A 197 13.76 19.15 -4.93
N THR A 198 14.76 19.57 -5.73
CA THR A 198 14.94 20.97 -6.12
C THR A 198 13.79 21.48 -6.99
N ASP A 199 13.30 20.68 -7.94
CA ASP A 199 12.20 21.07 -8.83
C ASP A 199 10.87 21.16 -8.10
N TRP A 200 10.71 20.31 -7.08
CA TRP A 200 9.50 20.21 -6.27
C TRP A 200 9.45 21.22 -5.12
N GLU A 201 10.59 21.80 -4.74
CA GLU A 201 10.75 22.50 -3.45
C GLU A 201 10.27 21.58 -2.30
N SER A 202 10.84 20.37 -2.27
CA SER A 202 10.36 19.27 -1.42
C SER A 202 10.51 19.54 0.06
N GLU A 203 11.55 20.27 0.47
CA GLU A 203 11.73 20.68 1.86
C GLU A 203 10.58 21.57 2.33
N GLU A 204 10.16 22.54 1.51
CA GLU A 204 9.01 23.40 1.79
C GLU A 204 7.69 22.63 1.76
N LEU A 205 7.55 21.67 0.83
CA LEU A 205 6.36 20.81 0.76
C LEU A 205 6.22 19.92 2.00
N TYR A 206 7.31 19.27 2.41
CA TYR A 206 7.37 18.44 3.62
C TYR A 206 7.09 19.28 4.86
N ALA A 207 7.67 20.49 4.95
CA ALA A 207 7.44 21.41 6.07
C ALA A 207 5.96 21.77 6.21
N ILE A 208 5.23 22.05 5.12
CA ILE A 208 3.78 22.33 5.18
C ILE A 208 3.01 21.18 5.83
N VAL A 209 3.29 19.93 5.43
CA VAL A 209 2.61 18.76 6.01
C VAL A 209 2.90 18.66 7.50
N HIS A 210 4.16 18.75 7.92
CA HIS A 210 4.50 18.58 9.34
C HIS A 210 4.18 19.79 10.22
N GLU A 211 4.08 21.00 9.68
CA GLU A 211 3.60 22.17 10.43
C GLU A 211 2.09 22.09 10.70
N LEU A 212 1.31 21.64 9.72
CA LEU A 212 -0.17 21.61 9.81
C LEU A 212 -0.71 20.28 10.35
N GLN A 213 -0.02 19.17 10.07
CA GLN A 213 -0.38 17.80 10.43
C GLN A 213 0.88 17.10 11.00
N PRO A 214 1.41 17.51 12.17
CA PRO A 214 2.69 17.01 12.71
C PRO A 214 2.75 15.50 13.01
N HIS A 215 1.60 14.82 12.98
CA HIS A 215 1.46 13.38 13.18
C HIS A 215 1.35 12.60 11.86
N ALA A 216 1.13 13.28 10.73
CA ALA A 216 0.99 12.64 9.44
C ALA A 216 2.33 12.00 9.05
N LEU A 217 2.25 10.79 8.52
CA LEU A 217 3.39 10.14 7.90
C LEU A 217 3.58 10.68 6.48
N VAL A 218 4.81 10.77 6.01
CA VAL A 218 5.14 11.08 4.61
C VAL A 218 6.04 9.98 4.04
N ASP A 219 5.76 9.55 2.82
CA ASP A 219 6.53 8.51 2.15
C ASP A 219 7.93 8.99 1.68
N ASN A 220 8.72 8.11 1.06
CA ASN A 220 10.10 8.41 0.66
C ASN A 220 10.27 8.90 -0.80
N ARG A 221 9.21 9.34 -1.47
CA ARG A 221 9.23 9.70 -2.91
C ARG A 221 9.51 11.16 -3.23
N LEU A 222 9.78 11.98 -2.21
CA LEU A 222 10.14 13.41 -2.35
C LEU A 222 11.60 13.66 -2.78
N ASP A 223 12.41 12.63 -3.01
CA ASP A 223 13.87 12.78 -3.28
C ASP A 223 14.62 13.54 -2.17
N LEU A 224 14.15 13.38 -0.93
CA LEU A 224 14.81 13.88 0.27
C LEU A 224 15.43 12.70 1.04
N PRO A 225 16.75 12.49 0.95
CA PRO A 225 17.43 11.41 1.65
C PRO A 225 17.14 11.45 3.16
N ASP A 226 16.77 10.31 3.72
CA ASP A 226 16.48 10.10 5.16
C ASP A 226 15.28 10.92 5.72
N VAL A 227 14.53 11.64 4.89
CA VAL A 227 13.39 12.48 5.34
C VAL A 227 12.05 11.75 5.29
N GLY A 228 11.82 10.82 4.36
CA GLY A 228 10.60 10.00 4.35
C GLY A 228 10.45 9.16 5.63
N ASP A 229 9.23 9.04 6.15
CA ASP A 229 8.91 8.32 7.39
C ASP A 229 8.78 6.81 7.17
N PHE A 230 8.51 6.39 5.94
CA PHE A 230 8.47 5.00 5.53
C PHE A 230 8.91 4.83 4.06
N VAL A 231 9.40 3.64 3.73
CA VAL A 231 9.86 3.26 2.39
C VAL A 231 8.75 2.56 1.60
N THR A 232 8.63 2.81 0.29
CA THR A 232 7.54 2.29 -0.55
C THR A 232 7.97 1.32 -1.66
N PRO A 233 8.31 0.05 -1.39
CA PRO A 233 8.44 -0.97 -2.43
C PRO A 233 7.17 -1.05 -3.29
N GLU A 234 7.33 -1.12 -4.61
CA GLU A 234 6.20 -1.08 -5.54
C GLU A 234 6.21 -2.33 -6.43
N GLN A 235 5.11 -3.08 -6.44
CA GLN A 235 4.91 -4.24 -7.34
C GLN A 235 5.96 -5.37 -7.21
N PHE A 236 6.72 -5.40 -6.10
CA PHE A 236 7.57 -6.54 -5.72
C PHE A 236 7.53 -6.79 -4.21
N GLN A 237 7.91 -8.00 -3.79
CA GLN A 237 8.05 -8.37 -2.38
C GLN A 237 9.54 -8.33 -2.00
N PRO A 238 9.95 -7.52 -1.01
CA PRO A 238 11.32 -7.54 -0.51
C PRO A 238 11.76 -8.95 -0.09
N ALA A 239 13.02 -9.32 -0.34
CA ALA A 239 13.54 -10.63 0.07
C ALA A 239 13.59 -10.82 1.60
N GLY A 240 13.75 -9.73 2.33
CA GLY A 240 13.72 -9.66 3.79
C GLY A 240 13.28 -8.27 4.26
N GLY A 241 13.26 -8.06 5.58
CA GLY A 241 12.97 -6.74 6.14
C GLY A 241 13.96 -5.68 5.64
N LEU A 242 13.44 -4.53 5.23
CA LEU A 242 14.26 -3.44 4.70
C LEU A 242 15.09 -2.79 5.81
N LYS A 243 16.31 -2.38 5.45
CA LYS A 243 17.27 -1.75 6.34
C LYS A 243 17.84 -0.50 5.71
N ASP A 244 18.19 0.48 6.53
CA ASP A 244 18.92 1.68 6.10
C ASP A 244 20.41 1.37 5.82
N ALA A 245 21.17 2.40 5.43
CA ALA A 245 22.60 2.28 5.13
C ALA A 245 23.45 1.81 6.33
N ASN A 246 22.94 1.91 7.56
CA ASN A 246 23.61 1.45 8.78
C ASN A 246 23.12 0.06 9.23
N GLY A 247 22.25 -0.59 8.45
CA GLY A 247 21.70 -1.90 8.76
C GLY A 247 20.54 -1.89 9.77
N LYS A 248 19.99 -0.71 10.11
CA LYS A 248 18.85 -0.59 11.02
C LYS A 248 17.54 -0.83 10.25
N PRO A 249 16.56 -1.57 10.82
CA PRO A 249 15.24 -1.73 10.20
C PRO A 249 14.57 -0.39 9.93
N VAL A 250 13.93 -0.27 8.76
CA VAL A 250 13.10 0.88 8.40
C VAL A 250 11.63 0.51 8.43
N VAL A 251 10.76 1.50 8.64
CA VAL A 251 9.33 1.34 8.39
C VAL A 251 9.12 1.31 6.89
N TRP A 252 8.31 0.39 6.39
CA TRP A 252 8.06 0.26 4.97
C TRP A 252 6.68 -0.32 4.67
N GLU A 253 6.19 0.01 3.48
CA GLU A 253 4.89 -0.41 2.97
C GLU A 253 5.02 -0.83 1.51
N ALA A 254 4.75 -2.11 1.22
CA ALA A 254 4.61 -2.53 -0.16
C ALA A 254 3.25 -2.08 -0.70
N CYS A 255 3.28 -1.25 -1.74
CA CYS A 255 2.08 -0.94 -2.51
C CYS A 255 1.93 -1.96 -3.64
N GLN A 256 0.73 -2.53 -3.76
CA GLN A 256 0.44 -3.64 -4.64
C GLN A 256 -0.93 -3.46 -5.30
N THR A 257 -1.04 -3.85 -6.57
CA THR A 257 -2.30 -3.90 -7.30
C THR A 257 -2.97 -5.27 -7.19
N PHE A 258 -4.28 -5.35 -7.45
CA PHE A 258 -4.90 -6.65 -7.73
C PHE A 258 -4.43 -7.26 -9.06
N SER A 259 -3.99 -6.46 -10.03
CA SER A 259 -3.69 -6.89 -11.41
C SER A 259 -2.51 -6.11 -12.02
N GLY A 260 -2.41 -5.92 -13.34
CA GLY A 260 -1.36 -5.11 -13.98
C GLY A 260 -1.55 -3.59 -13.95
N SER A 261 -2.58 -3.06 -13.26
CA SER A 261 -2.98 -1.64 -13.33
C SER A 261 -3.40 -1.08 -11.97
N TRP A 262 -3.08 0.19 -11.71
CA TRP A 262 -3.56 0.92 -10.54
C TRP A 262 -4.96 1.48 -10.77
N GLY A 263 -5.11 2.30 -11.81
CA GLY A 263 -6.41 2.76 -12.27
C GLY A 263 -7.23 1.64 -12.90
N TYR A 264 -8.54 1.86 -13.03
CA TYR A 264 -9.44 0.89 -13.64
C TYR A 264 -8.98 0.49 -15.05
N TYR A 265 -8.75 -0.82 -15.25
CA TYR A 265 -8.47 -1.41 -16.55
C TYR A 265 -9.47 -2.55 -16.78
N ARG A 266 -10.48 -2.29 -17.63
CA ARG A 266 -11.57 -3.23 -17.91
C ARG A 266 -11.02 -4.57 -18.43
N ASP A 267 -10.13 -4.50 -19.41
CA ASP A 267 -9.66 -5.64 -20.20
C ASP A 267 -8.36 -6.28 -19.64
N GLU A 268 -8.02 -6.00 -18.37
CA GLU A 268 -6.88 -6.62 -17.66
C GLU A 268 -7.28 -7.96 -17.04
N HIS A 269 -6.53 -9.02 -17.32
CA HIS A 269 -6.86 -10.40 -16.94
C HIS A 269 -5.88 -11.04 -15.94
N THR A 270 -4.79 -10.36 -15.56
CA THR A 270 -3.75 -10.88 -14.66
C THR A 270 -4.07 -10.72 -13.16
N TRP A 271 -5.33 -10.94 -12.77
CA TRP A 271 -5.78 -10.73 -11.39
C TRP A 271 -5.21 -11.76 -10.41
N LYS A 272 -4.58 -11.27 -9.35
CA LYS A 272 -4.06 -12.07 -8.23
C LYS A 272 -5.21 -12.83 -7.54
N SER A 273 -4.95 -14.05 -7.10
CA SER A 273 -5.89 -14.86 -6.32
C SER A 273 -5.93 -14.42 -4.86
N VAL A 274 -7.00 -14.76 -4.15
CA VAL A 274 -7.13 -14.52 -2.69
C VAL A 274 -5.95 -15.15 -1.93
N ASP A 275 -5.55 -16.37 -2.28
CA ASP A 275 -4.39 -17.05 -1.69
C ASP A 275 -3.10 -16.24 -1.86
N LEU A 276 -2.80 -15.79 -3.09
CA LEU A 276 -1.61 -14.98 -3.35
C LEU A 276 -1.62 -13.66 -2.55
N LEU A 277 -2.77 -12.99 -2.46
CA LEU A 277 -2.90 -11.74 -1.71
C LEU A 277 -2.69 -11.93 -0.21
N ILE A 278 -3.22 -13.00 0.37
CA ILE A 278 -3.00 -13.35 1.78
C ILE A 278 -1.53 -13.69 2.02
N ARG A 279 -0.90 -14.48 1.13
CA ARG A 279 0.54 -14.75 1.23
C ARG A 279 1.37 -13.48 1.16
N MET A 280 1.03 -12.53 0.29
CA MET A 280 1.70 -11.23 0.20
C MET A 280 1.56 -10.42 1.49
N LEU A 281 0.37 -10.42 2.11
CA LEU A 281 0.16 -9.77 3.41
C LEU A 281 1.00 -10.42 4.51
N SER A 282 0.89 -11.74 4.68
CA SER A 282 1.63 -12.47 5.72
C SER A 282 3.15 -12.41 5.52
N ASP A 283 3.62 -12.50 4.27
CA ASP A 283 5.04 -12.37 3.93
C ASP A 283 5.57 -10.96 4.24
N GLY A 284 4.81 -9.91 3.89
CA GLY A 284 5.15 -8.53 4.24
C GLY A 284 5.27 -8.32 5.75
N VAL A 285 4.27 -8.76 6.51
CA VAL A 285 4.26 -8.64 7.99
C VAL A 285 5.39 -9.46 8.63
N SER A 286 5.70 -10.65 8.11
CA SER A 286 6.83 -11.48 8.57
C SER A 286 8.19 -10.80 8.40
N LYS A 287 8.26 -9.77 7.56
CA LYS A 287 9.43 -8.94 7.28
C LYS A 287 9.31 -7.52 7.87
N GLY A 288 8.32 -7.30 8.74
CA GLY A 288 8.05 -6.05 9.43
C GLY A 288 7.41 -4.95 8.58
N GLY A 289 6.92 -5.28 7.39
CA GLY A 289 6.29 -4.33 6.46
C GLY A 289 4.78 -4.28 6.53
N ASN A 290 4.25 -3.26 5.87
CA ASN A 290 2.83 -3.09 5.61
C ASN A 290 2.48 -3.50 4.16
N LEU A 291 1.21 -3.79 3.90
CA LEU A 291 0.65 -3.97 2.57
C LEU A 291 -0.41 -2.89 2.32
N LEU A 292 -0.22 -2.10 1.28
CA LEU A 292 -1.22 -1.17 0.73
C LEU A 292 -1.76 -1.74 -0.58
N LEU A 293 -2.98 -2.28 -0.54
CA LEU A 293 -3.57 -3.01 -1.65
C LEU A 293 -4.56 -2.12 -2.42
N ASN A 294 -4.31 -1.96 -3.72
CA ASN A 294 -5.03 -1.02 -4.57
C ASN A 294 -6.34 -1.55 -5.15
N VAL A 295 -7.37 -0.70 -5.15
CA VAL A 295 -8.57 -0.80 -5.98
C VAL A 295 -8.61 0.37 -6.97
N GLY A 296 -8.91 0.09 -8.25
CA GLY A 296 -9.23 1.09 -9.25
C GLY A 296 -10.73 1.12 -9.54
N PRO A 297 -11.51 2.08 -8.99
CA PRO A 297 -12.95 2.15 -9.24
C PRO A 297 -13.26 2.47 -10.70
N THR A 298 -14.39 1.93 -11.18
CA THR A 298 -14.93 2.22 -12.52
C THR A 298 -15.26 3.71 -12.68
N ALA A 299 -15.43 4.18 -13.92
CA ALA A 299 -15.85 5.56 -14.19
C ALA A 299 -17.19 5.95 -13.54
N ARG A 300 -18.03 4.96 -13.22
CA ARG A 300 -19.33 5.18 -12.55
C ARG A 300 -19.22 5.22 -11.02
N GLY A 301 -18.05 4.98 -10.43
CA GLY A 301 -17.85 5.00 -8.97
C GLY A 301 -18.09 3.67 -8.24
N LEU A 302 -18.14 2.55 -8.96
CA LEU A 302 -18.19 1.21 -8.36
C LEU A 302 -16.80 0.56 -8.31
N PHE A 303 -16.56 -0.26 -7.29
CA PHE A 303 -15.49 -1.26 -7.34
C PHE A 303 -15.86 -2.36 -8.35
N ASP A 304 -14.88 -2.84 -9.10
CA ASP A 304 -15.06 -3.94 -10.04
C ASP A 304 -15.40 -5.24 -9.28
N ALA A 305 -16.29 -6.07 -9.82
CA ALA A 305 -16.70 -7.33 -9.20
C ALA A 305 -15.51 -8.25 -8.85
N ARG A 306 -14.44 -8.22 -9.67
CA ARG A 306 -13.20 -8.95 -9.39
C ARG A 306 -12.53 -8.45 -8.12
N ALA A 307 -12.49 -7.13 -7.90
CA ALA A 307 -11.95 -6.55 -6.68
C ALA A 307 -12.82 -6.90 -5.47
N ILE A 308 -14.15 -6.83 -5.60
CA ILE A 308 -15.11 -7.19 -4.54
C ILE A 308 -14.90 -8.63 -4.08
N GLU A 309 -14.88 -9.60 -5.00
CA GLU A 309 -14.64 -11.03 -4.69
C GLU A 309 -13.37 -11.24 -3.86
N ARG A 310 -12.30 -10.48 -4.17
CA ARG A 310 -11.00 -10.62 -3.50
C ARG A 310 -10.97 -9.93 -2.15
N LEU A 311 -11.61 -8.76 -2.02
CA LEU A 311 -11.79 -8.10 -0.73
C LEU A 311 -12.63 -8.95 0.23
N GLU A 312 -13.70 -9.58 -0.27
CA GLU A 312 -14.53 -10.51 0.50
C GLU A 312 -13.75 -11.76 0.93
N GLY A 313 -13.00 -12.38 0.00
CA GLY A 313 -12.17 -13.54 0.31
C GLY A 313 -11.06 -13.23 1.34
N MET A 314 -10.40 -12.07 1.21
CA MET A 314 -9.44 -11.61 2.21
C MET A 314 -10.12 -11.30 3.54
N GLY A 315 -11.30 -10.67 3.53
CA GLY A 315 -12.08 -10.37 4.73
C GLY A 315 -12.47 -11.63 5.51
N ALA A 316 -12.93 -12.68 4.82
CA ALA A 316 -13.24 -13.96 5.42
C ALA A 316 -12.02 -14.59 6.10
N TRP A 317 -10.83 -14.48 5.49
CA TRP A 317 -9.59 -14.94 6.11
C TRP A 317 -9.20 -14.07 7.31
N MET A 318 -9.25 -12.75 7.17
CA MET A 318 -8.90 -11.79 8.23
C MET A 318 -9.79 -11.94 9.46
N GLN A 319 -11.08 -12.24 9.29
CA GLN A 319 -12.00 -12.50 10.41
C GLN A 319 -11.48 -13.60 11.34
N LEU A 320 -10.83 -14.63 10.80
CA LEU A 320 -10.33 -15.78 11.53
C LEU A 320 -8.86 -15.59 11.97
N HIS A 321 -8.06 -14.87 11.18
CA HIS A 321 -6.60 -14.88 11.32
C HIS A 321 -5.97 -13.53 11.68
N SER A 322 -6.74 -12.46 11.86
CA SER A 322 -6.19 -11.11 12.03
C SER A 322 -5.24 -10.95 13.23
N ARG A 323 -5.34 -11.81 14.25
CA ARG A 323 -4.39 -11.86 15.39
C ARG A 323 -2.94 -12.12 14.96
N SER A 324 -2.75 -12.78 13.81
CA SER A 324 -1.44 -13.02 13.19
C SER A 324 -0.92 -11.85 12.35
N ILE A 325 -1.72 -10.79 12.15
CA ILE A 325 -1.38 -9.64 11.32
C ILE A 325 -1.19 -8.38 12.17
N TYR A 326 -2.22 -7.96 12.90
CA TYR A 326 -2.18 -6.70 13.62
C TYR A 326 -1.28 -6.77 14.86
N GLY A 327 -0.45 -5.75 15.04
CA GLY A 327 0.56 -5.71 16.10
C GLY A 327 1.69 -6.72 15.93
N CYS A 328 1.68 -7.53 14.87
CA CYS A 328 2.75 -8.47 14.59
C CYS A 328 3.95 -7.77 13.93
N VAL A 329 5.12 -8.33 14.18
CA VAL A 329 6.42 -7.96 13.60
C VAL A 329 7.12 -9.21 13.06
N ALA A 330 8.31 -9.02 12.47
CA ALA A 330 9.21 -10.13 12.16
C ALA A 330 9.55 -10.93 13.42
N ALA A 331 9.58 -12.26 13.30
CA ALA A 331 9.93 -13.12 14.42
C ALA A 331 11.40 -12.93 14.85
N PRO A 332 11.71 -13.11 16.15
CA PRO A 332 13.09 -13.15 16.63
C PRO A 332 13.99 -14.08 15.81
N GLU A 333 15.25 -13.68 15.58
CA GLU A 333 16.17 -14.37 14.65
C GLU A 333 16.47 -15.83 15.02
N HIS A 334 16.31 -16.22 16.28
CA HIS A 334 16.52 -17.59 16.73
C HIS A 334 15.36 -18.54 16.34
N PHE A 335 14.20 -18.01 15.93
CA PHE A 335 13.13 -18.81 15.37
C PHE A 335 13.33 -18.97 13.86
N VAL A 336 13.92 -20.11 13.49
CA VAL A 336 14.15 -20.43 12.08
C VAL A 336 12.82 -20.81 11.44
N THR A 337 12.44 -20.06 10.39
CA THR A 337 11.19 -20.31 9.67
C THR A 337 11.27 -21.65 8.91
N PRO A 338 10.29 -22.55 9.06
CA PRO A 338 10.22 -23.79 8.28
C PRO A 338 10.12 -23.51 6.77
N THR A 339 10.53 -24.50 5.97
CA THR A 339 10.33 -24.47 4.51
C THR A 339 8.86 -24.19 4.17
N ASP A 340 8.64 -23.36 3.14
CA ASP A 340 7.31 -22.96 2.66
C ASP A 340 6.37 -22.38 3.72
N CYS A 341 6.93 -21.80 4.79
CA CYS A 341 6.18 -21.13 5.85
C CYS A 341 6.65 -19.68 6.06
N ARG A 342 5.91 -18.93 6.88
CA ARG A 342 6.33 -17.63 7.44
C ARG A 342 5.99 -17.54 8.91
N TYR A 343 6.84 -16.85 9.67
CA TYR A 343 6.52 -16.46 11.03
C TYR A 343 6.17 -14.99 11.14
N THR A 344 5.08 -14.71 11.83
CA THR A 344 4.80 -13.38 12.39
C THR A 344 4.79 -13.50 13.91
N TYR A 345 5.27 -12.48 14.62
CA TYR A 345 5.37 -12.50 16.07
C TYR A 345 4.67 -11.29 16.68
N ASN A 346 3.80 -11.51 17.68
CA ASN A 346 3.19 -10.45 18.46
C ASN A 346 3.91 -10.33 19.81
N PRO A 347 4.69 -9.25 20.03
CA PRO A 347 5.46 -9.06 21.26
C PRO A 347 4.59 -8.72 22.47
N THR A 348 3.39 -8.16 22.27
CA THR A 348 2.48 -7.81 23.36
C THR A 348 1.84 -9.05 23.97
N THR A 349 1.46 -10.02 23.14
CA THR A 349 0.82 -11.25 23.60
C THR A 349 1.80 -12.40 23.81
N ASN A 350 3.08 -12.21 23.46
CA ASN A 350 4.09 -13.27 23.36
C ASN A 350 3.57 -14.48 22.56
N ARG A 351 3.11 -14.22 21.32
CA ARG A 351 2.57 -15.25 20.41
C ARG A 351 3.36 -15.28 19.12
N LEU A 352 3.74 -16.48 18.70
CA LEU A 352 4.31 -16.74 17.38
C LEU A 352 3.22 -17.36 16.51
N TYR A 353 3.13 -16.94 15.24
CA TYR A 353 2.15 -17.47 14.31
C TYR A 353 2.85 -18.05 13.09
N LEU A 354 2.62 -19.32 12.82
CA LEU A 354 3.17 -20.06 11.69
C LEU A 354 2.16 -20.06 10.54
N HIS A 355 2.43 -19.28 9.50
CA HIS A 355 1.66 -19.24 8.26
C HIS A 355 2.17 -20.32 7.31
N ILE A 356 1.29 -21.24 6.88
CA ILE A 356 1.66 -22.42 6.10
C ILE A 356 1.29 -22.19 4.62
N PHE A 357 2.27 -21.93 3.76
CA PHE A 357 2.02 -21.64 2.34
C PHE A 357 1.93 -22.90 1.48
N ALA A 358 2.67 -23.95 1.84
CA ALA A 358 2.53 -25.28 1.25
C ALA A 358 2.14 -26.28 2.34
N TRP A 359 1.03 -26.99 2.13
CA TRP A 359 0.54 -27.95 3.12
C TRP A 359 1.38 -29.23 3.11
N PRO A 360 1.94 -29.66 4.24
CA PRO A 360 2.82 -30.83 4.30
C PRO A 360 2.02 -32.13 4.47
N PHE A 361 2.73 -33.26 4.39
CA PHE A 361 2.20 -34.53 4.90
C PHE A 361 2.52 -34.65 6.39
N ARG A 362 1.50 -34.46 7.22
CA ARG A 362 1.46 -34.70 8.68
C ARG A 362 2.35 -33.85 9.57
N ASP A 363 3.58 -33.53 9.20
CA ASP A 363 4.54 -32.89 10.11
C ASP A 363 5.12 -31.60 9.52
N ILE A 364 5.25 -30.58 10.37
CA ILE A 364 6.06 -29.38 10.10
C ILE A 364 7.20 -29.33 11.11
N TYR A 365 8.42 -29.36 10.59
CA TYR A 365 9.63 -29.28 11.41
C TYR A 365 9.97 -27.82 11.69
N CYS A 366 9.99 -27.46 12.97
CA CYS A 366 10.22 -26.09 13.43
C CYS A 366 11.51 -26.02 14.25
N PRO A 367 12.67 -25.71 13.63
CA PRO A 367 13.93 -25.55 14.34
C PRO A 367 13.88 -24.34 15.29
N GLY A 368 14.52 -24.48 16.45
CA GLY A 368 14.61 -23.40 17.44
C GLY A 368 13.36 -23.21 18.29
N LEU A 369 12.37 -24.13 18.25
CA LEU A 369 11.15 -24.05 19.06
C LEU A 369 11.08 -25.00 20.26
N ALA A 370 11.94 -26.02 20.37
CA ALA A 370 11.79 -27.11 21.35
C ALA A 370 11.61 -26.67 22.80
N GLU A 371 12.42 -25.71 23.25
CA GLU A 371 12.36 -25.24 24.63
C GLU A 371 11.33 -24.11 24.84
N HIS A 372 10.82 -23.54 23.75
CA HIS A 372 10.05 -22.29 23.77
C HIS A 372 8.53 -22.48 23.69
N VAL A 373 8.02 -23.64 23.25
CA VAL A 373 6.58 -23.85 23.05
C VAL A 373 5.91 -24.41 24.30
N ASP A 374 4.84 -23.75 24.75
CA ASP A 374 3.93 -24.20 25.81
C ASP A 374 2.68 -24.89 25.24
N TYR A 375 2.06 -24.29 24.23
CA TYR A 375 0.83 -24.79 23.59
C TYR A 375 0.77 -24.35 22.11
N ALA A 376 0.06 -25.10 21.27
CA ALA A 376 -0.15 -24.77 19.87
C ALA A 376 -1.58 -25.11 19.44
N GLN A 377 -2.17 -24.27 18.60
CA GLN A 377 -3.52 -24.48 18.08
C GLN A 377 -3.68 -23.93 16.66
N PHE A 378 -4.66 -24.44 15.92
CA PHE A 378 -5.12 -23.77 14.71
C PHE A 378 -5.76 -22.43 15.05
N LEU A 379 -5.34 -21.36 14.37
CA LEU A 379 -5.81 -20.01 14.68
C LEU A 379 -7.30 -19.80 14.33
N HIS A 380 -7.79 -20.50 13.31
CA HIS A 380 -9.13 -20.31 12.76
C HIS A 380 -10.25 -20.92 13.61
N ASP A 381 -9.97 -22.00 14.34
CA ASP A 381 -10.98 -22.72 15.14
C ASP A 381 -10.57 -22.95 16.60
N GLY A 382 -9.30 -22.69 16.96
CA GLY A 382 -8.79 -22.89 18.32
C GLY A 382 -8.56 -24.35 18.69
N SER A 383 -8.60 -25.28 17.73
CA SER A 383 -8.31 -26.70 17.98
C SER A 383 -6.82 -26.92 18.29
N GLU A 384 -6.54 -27.71 19.32
CA GLU A 384 -5.18 -28.08 19.71
C GLU A 384 -4.44 -28.79 18.57
N VAL A 385 -3.15 -28.48 18.44
CA VAL A 385 -2.24 -29.14 17.50
C VAL A 385 -1.10 -29.75 18.29
N HIS A 386 -0.97 -31.08 18.20
CA HIS A 386 0.09 -31.80 18.90
C HIS A 386 1.47 -31.40 18.37
N PHE A 387 2.43 -31.31 19.28
CA PHE A 387 3.83 -31.10 18.95
C PHE A 387 4.72 -31.95 19.86
N GLY A 388 5.92 -32.29 19.37
CA GLY A 388 6.86 -33.09 20.15
C GLY A 388 8.25 -33.16 19.54
N GLU A 389 9.17 -33.77 20.30
CA GLU A 389 10.53 -34.00 19.85
C GLU A 389 10.57 -34.95 18.65
N VAL A 390 11.48 -34.66 17.72
CA VAL A 390 11.70 -35.49 16.54
C VAL A 390 12.80 -36.49 16.86
N SER A 391 12.59 -37.77 16.54
CA SER A 391 13.65 -38.76 16.71
C SER A 391 14.86 -38.40 15.83
N GLU A 392 16.07 -38.60 16.36
CA GLU A 392 17.32 -38.27 15.67
C GLU A 392 17.47 -39.01 14.31
N ALA A 393 16.89 -40.21 14.21
CA ALA A 393 16.81 -40.99 12.97
C ALA A 393 15.86 -40.38 11.92
N SER A 394 14.75 -39.78 12.34
CA SER A 394 13.83 -39.05 11.46
C SER A 394 14.42 -37.72 10.99
N TRP A 395 15.22 -37.07 11.85
CA TRP A 395 15.86 -35.79 11.55
C TRP A 395 17.07 -35.92 10.61
N SER A 396 17.97 -36.88 10.87
CA SER A 396 19.20 -37.08 10.08
C SER A 396 18.96 -37.40 8.60
N GLY A 397 17.80 -37.97 8.25
CA GLY A 397 17.38 -38.20 6.86
C GLY A 397 16.91 -36.94 6.11
N MET A 398 16.63 -35.85 6.82
CA MET A 398 16.10 -34.58 6.26
C MET A 398 17.00 -33.37 6.49
N ALA A 399 18.06 -33.51 7.30
CA ALA A 399 18.95 -32.43 7.72
C ALA A 399 19.89 -31.97 6.60
N GLY A 400 19.36 -31.16 5.68
CA GLY A 400 20.16 -30.13 5.05
C GLY A 400 20.36 -28.97 6.04
N ASN A 401 21.47 -28.95 6.77
CA ASN A 401 22.07 -27.78 7.43
C ASN A 401 21.44 -27.14 8.71
N ALA A 402 20.44 -27.69 9.38
CA ALA A 402 19.94 -27.07 10.62
C ALA A 402 20.74 -27.51 11.87
N SER A 403 21.32 -26.53 12.58
CA SER A 403 22.15 -26.69 13.78
C SER A 403 21.36 -26.80 15.09
N GLN A 404 20.03 -26.66 15.04
CA GLN A 404 19.13 -26.69 16.18
C GLN A 404 18.17 -27.89 16.08
N THR A 405 17.93 -28.57 17.20
CA THR A 405 16.94 -29.66 17.30
C THR A 405 15.53 -29.10 17.06
N PRO A 406 14.79 -29.56 16.05
CA PRO A 406 13.43 -29.11 15.80
C PRO A 406 12.40 -29.83 16.68
N ILE A 407 11.23 -29.21 16.84
CA ILE A 407 9.99 -29.95 17.14
C ILE A 407 9.25 -30.26 15.84
N ALA A 408 8.45 -31.32 15.85
CA ALA A 408 7.43 -31.54 14.83
C ALA A 408 6.09 -31.04 15.35
N ILE A 409 5.45 -30.15 14.59
CA ILE A 409 4.03 -29.80 14.74
C ILE A 409 3.22 -30.73 13.84
N GLN A 410 2.27 -31.47 14.41
CA GLN A 410 1.48 -32.49 13.72
C GLN A 410 0.19 -31.89 13.15
N VAL A 411 0.11 -31.79 11.83
CA VAL A 411 -1.05 -31.28 11.10
C VAL A 411 -1.86 -32.42 10.44
N PRO A 412 -3.18 -32.25 10.18
CA PRO A 412 -3.96 -33.25 9.47
C PRO A 412 -3.49 -33.45 8.03
N ILE A 413 -3.75 -34.64 7.48
CA ILE A 413 -3.43 -34.96 6.07
C ILE A 413 -4.18 -34.01 5.13
N ILE A 414 -5.45 -33.74 5.43
CA ILE A 414 -6.28 -32.82 4.66
C ILE A 414 -6.10 -31.42 5.23
N ARG A 415 -5.72 -30.48 4.36
CA ARG A 415 -5.62 -29.06 4.71
C ARG A 415 -6.98 -28.53 5.19
N PRO A 416 -7.03 -27.73 6.27
CA PRO A 416 -8.23 -26.98 6.63
C PRO A 416 -8.75 -26.14 5.45
N ASP A 417 -10.07 -25.98 5.37
CA ASP A 417 -10.72 -25.23 4.29
C ASP A 417 -10.66 -23.71 4.53
N VAL A 418 -9.44 -23.21 4.66
CA VAL A 418 -9.12 -21.78 4.72
C VAL A 418 -7.96 -21.50 3.76
N ALA A 419 -7.94 -20.31 3.18
CA ALA A 419 -6.72 -19.81 2.55
C ALA A 419 -5.62 -19.73 3.62
N VAL A 420 -4.36 -20.06 3.30
CA VAL A 420 -3.19 -20.02 4.21
C VAL A 420 -3.53 -20.33 5.68
N PRO A 421 -3.59 -21.62 6.08
CA PRO A 421 -3.79 -21.98 7.48
C PRO A 421 -2.67 -21.44 8.37
N VAL A 422 -3.04 -21.04 9.59
CA VAL A 422 -2.09 -20.50 10.58
C VAL A 422 -2.17 -21.30 11.87
N ILE A 423 -1.00 -21.66 12.41
CA ILE A 423 -0.88 -22.19 13.78
C ILE A 423 -0.51 -21.03 14.71
N GLU A 424 -1.29 -20.84 15.76
CA GLU A 424 -0.95 -19.96 16.89
C GLU A 424 -0.14 -20.76 17.91
N ILE A 425 1.07 -20.28 18.19
CA ILE A 425 2.04 -20.91 19.08
C ILE A 425 2.21 -20.01 20.31
N PHE A 426 1.93 -20.59 21.47
CA PHE A 426 2.03 -19.99 22.78
C PHE A 426 3.45 -20.24 23.29
N LEU A 427 4.22 -19.17 23.43
CA LEU A 427 5.59 -19.25 23.92
C LEU A 427 5.62 -19.22 25.46
N LYS A 428 6.60 -19.89 26.06
CA LYS A 428 6.86 -19.91 27.51
C LYS A 428 7.32 -18.55 28.06
#